data_AF-A0A255XZC6-F1
#
_entry.id   AF-A0A255XZC6-F1
#
_cell.length_a   1.000
_cell.length_b   1.000
_cell.length_c   1.000
_cell.angle_alpha   90.00
_cell.angle_beta   90.00
_cell.angle_gamma   90.00
#
_symmetry.space_group_name_H-M   'P 1'
#
loop_
_entity.id
_entity.type
_entity.pdbx_description
1 polymer ?
#
loop_
_entity_poly.entity_id
_entity_poly.type
_entity_poly.pdbx_seq_one_letter_code
_entity_poly.pdbx_strand_id
1 'polypeptide(L)'
;MAVRTGTSFGDTRGRRLDLKGRIMPALHFARAPWLTSLNRPQVVVPDHDAPLRQVLSEMGYQCAPSGAAPEDASACLAEFRDLSTQAHTSPKPPLPRPVLYTASEETVTARLAALRSGGQGLLTRPYHSDDIDRLLKQCARRSGATRTARRLVMVEDDRSMARLVASYLLPHGYEVHHVQNPTQVLEALASLRPALLLLDLNLPDVSGAEIATIIRQFPAFMTLPILFLSGETSHAAQIAALRCGADGFVTKPVRAEDLLGRVDAALTRLEELDQLAHSDLLTDLPNRRAFMLEFDHAQASVNRTGRPHSLAVIDIDRFKSINDTYGHLAGDRVLRRVAGYLRTSLRREDYLARIGGEEFAIILPGADVHEAKQVLDSVREACAPACEDVIPQPISFSGGLVSLTARRGETAETHIKRADDCLYRAKNTGRNRILIEEDPD
;
A
#
# COMPACT_ATOMS: atom_id res chain seq x y z
N MET A 1 -2.86 54.48 -28.78
CA MET A 1 -2.40 55.37 -27.69
C MET A 1 -3.51 55.39 -26.63
N ALA A 2 -3.19 54.98 -25.39
CA ALA A 2 -4.04 54.83 -24.18
C ALA A 2 -5.18 53.78 -24.27
N VAL A 3 -5.09 52.56 -23.74
CA VAL A 3 -4.84 52.06 -22.36
C VAL A 3 -5.87 52.57 -21.34
N ARG A 4 -6.83 51.70 -20.98
CA ARG A 4 -7.42 51.63 -19.64
C ARG A 4 -7.48 50.18 -19.18
N THR A 5 -6.63 49.92 -18.20
CA THR A 5 -6.46 48.74 -17.36
C THR A 5 -7.65 48.56 -16.43
N GLY A 6 -8.20 47.33 -16.38
CA GLY A 6 -9.09 46.85 -15.33
C GLY A 6 -8.41 45.74 -14.56
N THR A 7 -7.50 46.11 -13.65
CA THR A 7 -6.92 45.24 -12.63
C THR A 7 -7.82 45.24 -11.39
N SER A 8 -8.22 44.07 -10.92
CA SER A 8 -8.65 43.82 -9.54
C SER A 8 -8.62 42.32 -9.26
N PHE A 9 -8.11 41.80 -8.16
CA PHE A 9 -7.20 42.30 -7.13
C PHE A 9 -6.62 41.00 -6.54
N GLY A 10 -5.31 40.78 -6.67
CA GLY A 10 -4.65 39.78 -5.87
C GLY A 10 -4.58 40.28 -4.44
N ASP A 11 -5.12 39.53 -3.49
CA ASP A 11 -4.69 39.64 -2.11
C ASP A 11 -3.25 39.14 -2.03
N THR A 12 -2.37 39.91 -1.40
CA THR A 12 -0.91 39.76 -1.34
C THR A 12 -0.45 38.57 -0.49
N ARG A 13 -1.26 37.51 -0.40
CA ARG A 13 -1.02 36.28 0.38
C ARG A 13 -1.36 34.96 -0.32
N GLY A 14 -1.50 34.93 -1.65
CA GLY A 14 -1.42 33.70 -2.44
C GLY A 14 -2.26 32.51 -1.94
N ARG A 15 -3.55 32.70 -1.62
CA ARG A 15 -4.44 31.61 -1.19
C ARG A 15 -5.39 31.18 -2.33
N ARG A 16 -5.45 29.87 -2.61
CA ARG A 16 -6.41 29.26 -3.57
C ARG A 16 -7.77 29.02 -2.89
N LEU A 17 -8.85 29.05 -3.65
CA LEU A 17 -10.24 28.87 -3.18
C LEU A 17 -10.90 27.64 -3.84
N ASP A 18 -11.80 26.95 -3.14
CA ASP A 18 -12.60 25.83 -3.65
C ASP A 18 -13.86 26.29 -4.41
N LEU A 19 -14.63 25.35 -4.97
CA LEU A 19 -15.87 25.61 -5.74
C LEU A 19 -16.99 26.30 -4.92
N LYS A 20 -16.84 26.48 -3.60
CA LYS A 20 -17.75 27.24 -2.74
C LYS A 20 -17.10 28.53 -2.19
N GLY A 21 -15.97 28.95 -2.74
CA GLY A 21 -15.25 30.15 -2.31
C GLY A 21 -14.56 30.02 -0.95
N ARG A 22 -14.28 28.80 -0.48
CA ARG A 22 -13.55 28.57 0.76
C ARG A 22 -12.06 28.42 0.48
N ILE A 23 -11.22 28.95 1.37
CA ILE A 23 -9.76 28.82 1.28
C ILE A 23 -9.37 27.34 1.24
N MET A 24 -8.79 26.91 0.11
CA MET A 24 -8.20 25.59 -0.04
C MET A 24 -6.98 25.51 0.89
N PRO A 25 -6.84 24.43 1.68
CA PRO A 25 -5.62 24.20 2.45
C PRO A 25 -4.41 24.13 1.51
N ALA A 26 -3.24 24.55 1.99
CA ALA A 26 -1.97 24.34 1.30
C ALA A 26 -1.79 22.85 0.96
N LEU A 27 -1.08 22.54 -0.14
CA LEU A 27 -0.70 21.20 -0.58
C LEU A 27 -0.32 20.31 0.61
N HIS A 28 -1.30 19.56 1.12
CA HIS A 28 -1.06 18.50 2.07
C HIS A 28 -0.70 17.28 1.24
N PHE A 29 0.50 16.73 1.46
CA PHE A 29 0.83 15.42 0.95
C PHE A 29 -0.26 14.45 1.39
N ALA A 30 -0.64 13.55 0.47
CA ALA A 30 -1.73 12.63 0.71
C ALA A 30 -1.43 11.81 1.96
N ARG A 31 -2.33 11.86 2.96
CA ARG A 31 -2.31 10.95 4.12
C ARG A 31 -2.08 9.52 3.64
N ALA A 32 -1.15 8.80 4.27
CA ALA A 32 -0.98 7.39 3.96
C ALA A 32 -2.33 6.65 4.17
N PRO A 33 -2.83 5.83 3.23
CA PRO A 33 -4.24 5.42 3.19
C PRO A 33 -4.67 4.63 4.43
N TRP A 34 -3.72 3.89 5.01
CA TRP A 34 -3.90 3.11 6.23
C TRP A 34 -4.06 3.97 7.49
N LEU A 35 -3.61 5.24 7.49
CA LEU A 35 -3.77 6.18 8.60
C LEU A 35 -5.23 6.46 8.91
N THR A 36 -6.15 6.23 7.97
CA THR A 36 -7.60 6.42 8.21
C THR A 36 -8.21 5.39 9.14
N SER A 37 -7.54 4.25 9.37
CA SER A 37 -7.95 3.24 10.35
C SER A 37 -7.48 3.55 11.78
N LEU A 38 -6.56 4.52 11.94
CA LEU A 38 -6.02 4.95 13.22
C LEU A 38 -6.50 6.38 13.49
N ASN A 39 -7.20 6.58 14.62
CA ASN A 39 -7.58 7.94 15.01
C ASN A 39 -6.30 8.71 15.40
N ARG A 40 -5.85 9.64 14.56
CA ARG A 40 -4.66 10.50 14.78
C ARG A 40 -3.36 9.73 15.07
N PRO A 41 -2.74 9.11 14.06
CA PRO A 41 -1.47 8.39 14.23
C PRO A 41 -0.34 9.34 14.63
N GLN A 42 0.31 9.04 15.75
CA GLN A 42 1.37 9.85 16.34
C GLN A 42 2.74 9.18 16.15
N VAL A 43 3.78 9.99 16.00
CA VAL A 43 5.18 9.56 15.98
C VAL A 43 5.99 10.50 16.85
N VAL A 44 6.93 9.96 17.62
CA VAL A 44 7.84 10.78 18.41
C VAL A 44 9.07 11.06 17.56
N VAL A 45 9.44 12.32 17.37
CA VAL A 45 10.57 12.72 16.51
C VAL A 45 11.54 13.58 17.32
N PRO A 46 12.88 13.46 17.14
CA PRO A 46 13.82 14.36 17.80
C PRO A 46 13.56 15.82 17.41
N ASP A 47 13.73 16.76 18.35
CA ASP A 47 13.46 18.19 18.10
C ASP A 47 14.43 18.78 17.08
N HIS A 48 15.64 18.26 16.99
CA HIS A 48 16.66 18.71 16.06
C HIS A 48 16.48 18.17 14.63
N ASP A 49 15.58 17.21 14.40
CA ASP A 49 15.38 16.57 13.09
C ASP A 49 14.20 17.22 12.32
N ALA A 50 14.34 18.52 12.04
CA ALA A 50 13.34 19.29 11.30
C ALA A 50 12.98 18.69 9.92
N PRO A 51 13.92 18.14 9.12
CA PRO A 51 13.59 17.51 7.84
C PRO A 51 12.65 16.31 8.00
N LEU A 52 12.88 15.44 8.99
CA LEU A 52 12.01 14.29 9.23
C LEU A 52 10.61 14.73 9.66
N ARG A 53 10.52 15.74 10.54
CA ARG A 53 9.24 16.30 10.99
C ARG A 53 8.42 16.87 9.85
N GLN A 54 9.08 17.54 8.91
CA GLN A 54 8.43 18.09 7.73
C GLN A 54 7.81 16.97 6.89
N VAL A 55 8.60 15.96 6.50
CA VAL A 55 8.12 14.83 5.67
C VAL A 55 6.99 14.07 6.37
N LEU A 56 7.09 13.82 7.69
CA LEU A 56 6.04 13.14 8.46
C LEU A 56 4.75 13.97 8.57
N SER A 57 4.87 15.28 8.78
CA SER A 57 3.70 16.18 8.86
C SER A 57 2.99 16.29 7.52
N GLU A 58 3.78 16.35 6.44
CA GLU A 58 3.32 16.26 5.07
C GLU A 58 2.54 14.95 4.87
N MET A 59 3.11 13.80 5.21
CA MET A 59 2.42 12.48 5.12
C MET A 59 1.21 12.34 6.07
N GLY A 60 0.92 13.34 6.90
CA GLY A 60 -0.28 13.44 7.74
C GLY A 60 -0.16 12.82 9.13
N TYR A 61 1.05 12.57 9.62
CA TYR A 61 1.32 12.14 11.00
C TYR A 61 1.38 13.33 11.97
N GLN A 62 1.03 13.08 13.23
CA GLN A 62 1.27 14.03 14.31
C GLN A 62 2.63 13.78 14.95
N CYS A 63 3.54 14.75 14.85
CA CYS A 63 4.88 14.66 15.42
C CYS A 63 4.90 15.20 16.87
N ALA A 64 5.19 14.33 17.83
CA ALA A 64 5.40 14.69 19.22
C ALA A 64 6.91 14.87 19.54
N PRO A 65 7.28 15.75 20.48
CA PRO A 65 8.67 15.96 20.87
C PRO A 65 9.23 14.79 21.70
N SER A 66 10.55 14.65 21.72
CA SER A 66 11.24 13.60 22.47
C SER A 66 10.98 13.73 23.97
N GLY A 67 10.57 12.64 24.62
CA GLY A 67 10.25 12.63 26.06
C GLY A 67 8.81 13.01 26.42
N ALA A 68 7.99 13.45 25.46
CA ALA A 68 6.54 13.56 25.69
C ALA A 68 5.90 12.16 25.77
N ALA A 69 5.05 11.96 26.79
CA ALA A 69 4.06 10.89 26.74
C ALA A 69 3.01 11.32 25.71
N PRO A 70 2.81 10.60 24.60
CA PRO A 70 1.73 10.92 23.66
C PRO A 70 0.39 10.88 24.42
N GLU A 71 -0.54 11.78 24.06
CA GLU A 71 -1.87 11.86 24.70
C GLU A 71 -2.62 10.52 24.65
N ASP A 72 -2.28 9.66 23.69
CA ASP A 72 -2.82 8.31 23.53
C ASP A 72 -1.69 7.33 23.13
N ALA A 73 -1.16 6.56 24.09
CA ALA A 73 -0.03 5.66 23.88
C ALA A 73 -0.30 4.55 22.84
N SER A 74 -1.56 4.18 22.64
CA SER A 74 -2.02 3.23 21.63
C SER A 74 -2.01 3.77 20.19
N ALA A 75 -1.91 5.09 20.01
CA ALA A 75 -1.84 5.74 18.70
C ALA A 75 -0.41 6.09 18.27
N CYS A 76 0.59 5.89 19.13
CA CYS A 76 1.99 6.17 18.85
C CYS A 76 2.65 5.01 18.09
N LEU A 77 2.97 5.24 16.82
CA LEU A 77 3.46 4.24 15.88
C LEU A 77 4.94 3.91 16.06
N ALA A 78 5.78 4.93 16.27
CA ALA A 78 7.20 4.76 16.48
C ALA A 78 7.84 5.99 17.16
N GLU A 79 8.99 5.78 17.80
CA GLU A 79 9.90 6.83 18.28
C GLU A 79 11.15 6.86 17.39
N PHE A 80 11.42 8.00 16.77
CA PHE A 80 12.63 8.22 16.00
C PHE A 80 13.79 8.69 16.89
N ARG A 81 14.99 8.17 16.64
CA ARG A 81 16.22 8.55 17.38
C ARG A 81 17.40 8.76 16.43
N ASP A 82 18.23 9.75 16.72
CA ASP A 82 19.44 9.99 15.93
C ASP A 82 20.58 9.09 16.42
N LEU A 83 21.11 8.25 15.53
CA LEU A 83 22.16 7.30 15.85
C LEU A 83 23.48 7.97 16.26
N SER A 84 23.78 9.15 15.70
CA SER A 84 25.01 9.90 16.00
C SER A 84 25.11 10.33 17.47
N THR A 85 23.96 10.42 18.15
CA THR A 85 23.86 10.87 19.55
C THR A 85 23.85 9.73 20.58
N GLN A 86 23.82 8.46 20.14
CA GLN A 86 23.61 7.30 21.03
C GLN A 86 24.67 6.19 20.93
N ALA A 87 25.85 6.47 20.35
CA ALA A 87 26.81 5.44 19.92
C ALA A 87 27.32 4.44 20.97
N HIS A 88 27.03 4.57 22.28
CA HIS A 88 27.71 3.80 23.34
C HIS A 88 26.83 3.20 24.46
N THR A 89 25.55 2.91 24.24
CA THR A 89 24.75 2.22 25.29
C THR A 89 24.48 0.74 24.97
N SER A 90 24.76 -0.12 25.96
CA SER A 90 24.46 -1.55 26.00
C SER A 90 23.01 -1.87 25.58
N PRO A 91 22.75 -3.10 25.08
CA PRO A 91 21.42 -3.50 24.63
C PRO A 91 20.37 -3.26 25.71
N LYS A 92 19.43 -2.34 25.44
CA LYS A 92 18.30 -2.09 26.32
C LYS A 92 17.20 -3.12 26.03
N PRO A 93 16.46 -3.58 27.05
CA PRO A 93 15.30 -4.45 26.85
C PRO A 93 14.32 -3.84 25.84
N PRO A 94 13.46 -4.66 25.20
CA PRO A 94 12.50 -4.16 24.22
C PRO A 94 11.71 -3.00 24.83
N LEU A 95 11.84 -1.83 24.21
CA LEU A 95 11.14 -0.63 24.63
C LEU A 95 9.64 -0.84 24.38
N PRO A 96 8.74 -0.24 25.20
CA PRO A 96 7.29 -0.44 25.08
C PRO A 96 6.69 0.07 23.77
N ARG A 97 7.49 0.74 22.93
CA ARG A 97 7.11 1.30 21.63
C ARG A 97 8.20 1.03 20.59
N PRO A 98 7.85 0.82 19.31
CA PRO A 98 8.82 0.68 18.22
C PRO A 98 9.79 1.87 18.15
N VAL A 99 11.09 1.60 18.00
CA VAL A 99 12.11 2.65 17.84
C VAL A 99 12.75 2.55 16.46
N LEU A 100 12.75 3.65 15.71
CA LEU A 100 13.41 3.77 14.40
C LEU A 100 14.60 4.71 14.55
N TYR A 101 15.77 4.33 14.04
CA TYR A 101 16.95 5.20 14.08
C TYR A 101 17.08 6.00 12.79
N THR A 102 17.66 7.19 12.87
CA THR A 102 18.07 8.00 11.72
C THR A 102 19.59 8.11 11.67
N ALA A 103 20.16 8.11 10.46
CA ALA A 103 21.59 8.28 10.22
C ALA A 103 21.87 9.08 8.93
N SER A 104 23.09 9.58 8.81
CA SER A 104 23.54 10.29 7.61
C SER A 104 24.01 9.36 6.49
N GLU A 105 24.35 8.11 6.79
CA GLU A 105 24.88 7.14 5.83
C GLU A 105 24.27 5.75 6.02
N GLU A 106 24.02 5.06 4.91
CA GLU A 106 23.51 3.69 4.91
C GLU A 106 24.65 2.67 4.94
N THR A 107 25.21 2.44 6.14
CA THR A 107 26.27 1.43 6.34
C THR A 107 25.77 0.27 7.19
N VAL A 108 26.37 -0.91 7.00
CA VAL A 108 26.14 -2.08 7.86
C VAL A 108 26.46 -1.73 9.31
N THR A 109 27.52 -0.94 9.55
CA THR A 109 27.92 -0.46 10.87
C THR A 109 26.83 0.39 11.52
N ALA A 110 26.20 1.31 10.78
CA ALA A 110 25.10 2.13 11.28
C ALA A 110 23.86 1.27 11.59
N ARG A 111 23.51 0.32 10.71
CA ARG A 111 22.40 -0.62 10.95
C ARG A 111 22.65 -1.50 12.19
N LEU A 112 23.87 -1.97 12.38
CA LEU A 112 24.27 -2.75 13.56
C LEU A 112 24.21 -1.93 14.85
N ALA A 113 24.64 -0.67 14.81
CA ALA A 113 24.56 0.21 15.98
C ALA A 113 23.09 0.53 16.35
N ALA A 114 22.23 0.76 15.36
CA ALA A 114 20.79 0.94 15.58
C ALA A 114 20.15 -0.31 16.21
N LEU A 115 20.46 -1.50 15.66
CA LEU A 115 19.96 -2.77 16.19
C LEU A 115 20.44 -3.03 17.62
N ARG A 116 21.73 -2.84 17.90
CA ARG A 116 22.33 -3.02 19.23
C ARG A 116 21.75 -2.06 20.28
N SER A 117 21.23 -0.92 19.84
CA SER A 117 20.56 0.05 20.70
C SER A 117 19.06 -0.25 20.90
N GLY A 118 18.56 -1.38 20.38
CA GLY A 118 17.16 -1.80 20.48
C GLY A 118 16.26 -1.24 19.37
N GLY A 119 16.84 -0.70 18.29
CA GLY A 119 16.14 -0.18 17.13
C GLY A 119 15.55 -1.28 16.23
N GLN A 120 14.42 -0.98 15.61
CA GLN A 120 13.68 -1.88 14.73
C GLN A 120 13.82 -1.53 13.24
N GLY A 121 14.46 -0.41 12.93
CA GLY A 121 14.75 0.05 11.58
C GLY A 121 15.72 1.22 11.58
N LEU A 122 16.29 1.50 10.41
CA LEU A 122 17.18 2.64 10.17
C LEU A 122 16.68 3.40 8.94
N LEU A 123 16.50 4.71 9.08
CA LEU A 123 16.29 5.67 8.01
C LEU A 123 17.56 6.45 7.76
N THR A 124 17.84 6.74 6.49
CA THR A 124 19.01 7.49 6.07
C THR A 124 18.59 8.83 5.49
N ARG A 125 19.38 9.87 5.73
CA ARG A 125 19.18 11.20 5.13
C ARG A 125 19.75 11.20 3.70
N PRO A 126 19.08 11.85 2.72
CA PRO A 126 17.78 12.52 2.81
C PRO A 126 16.64 11.50 2.94
N TYR A 127 15.60 11.85 3.71
CA TYR A 127 14.50 10.94 3.97
C TYR A 127 13.57 10.81 2.75
N HIS A 128 13.25 9.58 2.39
CA HIS A 128 12.24 9.26 1.40
C HIS A 128 10.93 8.86 2.10
N SER A 129 9.81 9.41 1.63
CA SER A 129 8.45 9.12 2.14
C SER A 129 8.17 7.62 2.17
N ASP A 130 8.67 6.88 1.19
CA ASP A 130 8.34 5.47 0.97
C ASP A 130 9.05 4.59 2.00
N ASP A 131 10.30 4.93 2.36
CA ASP A 131 11.04 4.24 3.42
C ASP A 131 10.44 4.53 4.80
N ILE A 132 9.99 5.77 5.02
CA ILE A 132 9.24 6.15 6.23
C ILE A 132 7.92 5.37 6.32
N ASP A 133 7.13 5.37 5.25
CA ASP A 133 5.82 4.71 5.22
C ASP A 133 5.96 3.19 5.41
N ARG A 134 6.94 2.58 4.74
CA ARG A 134 7.26 1.15 4.88
C ARG A 134 7.60 0.79 6.34
N LEU A 135 8.49 1.55 6.97
CA LEU A 135 8.90 1.31 8.36
C LEU A 135 7.77 1.58 9.35
N LEU A 136 6.99 2.65 9.17
CA LEU A 136 5.86 2.96 10.05
C LEU A 136 4.71 1.96 9.91
N LYS A 137 4.42 1.46 8.69
CA LYS A 137 3.49 0.34 8.47
C LYS A 137 3.96 -0.91 9.20
N GLN A 138 5.26 -1.21 9.14
CA GLN A 138 5.84 -2.36 9.83
C GLN A 138 5.70 -2.22 11.36
N CYS A 139 5.91 -1.02 11.90
CA CYS A 139 5.70 -0.71 13.32
C CYS A 139 4.22 -0.80 13.72
N ALA A 140 3.30 -0.22 12.94
CA ALA A 140 1.86 -0.24 13.21
C ALA A 140 1.28 -1.66 13.29
N ARG A 141 1.73 -2.55 12.40
CA ARG A 141 1.30 -3.96 12.36
C ARG A 141 1.74 -4.71 13.62
N ARG A 142 2.96 -4.47 14.08
CA ARG A 142 3.50 -5.08 15.31
C ARG A 142 2.80 -4.58 16.57
N SER A 143 2.36 -3.32 16.58
CA SER A 143 1.63 -2.72 17.70
C SER A 143 0.14 -3.10 17.75
N GLY A 144 -0.38 -3.89 16.79
CA GLY A 144 -1.76 -4.39 16.78
C GLY A 144 -2.85 -3.35 16.48
N ALA A 145 -2.46 -2.12 16.13
CA ALA A 145 -3.37 -0.97 16.10
C ALA A 145 -4.39 -0.96 14.93
N THR A 146 -4.23 -1.83 13.92
CA THR A 146 -5.04 -1.84 12.68
C THR A 146 -5.63 -3.20 12.31
N ARG A 147 -6.03 -4.03 13.28
CA ARG A 147 -6.51 -5.37 12.97
C ARG A 147 -8.04 -5.46 12.86
N THR A 148 -8.53 -5.61 11.62
CA THR A 148 -9.67 -6.49 11.38
C THR A 148 -9.27 -7.91 11.77
N ALA A 149 -10.18 -8.68 12.36
CA ALA A 149 -9.89 -10.04 12.80
C ALA A 149 -9.43 -10.90 11.61
N ARG A 150 -8.28 -11.56 11.74
CA ARG A 150 -7.71 -12.41 10.67
C ARG A 150 -8.07 -13.86 10.92
N ARG A 151 -8.76 -14.47 9.97
CA ARG A 151 -9.17 -15.88 10.05
C ARG A 151 -8.00 -16.80 9.74
N LEU A 152 -7.79 -17.77 10.62
CA LEU A 152 -6.85 -18.87 10.48
C LEU A 152 -7.65 -20.17 10.43
N VAL A 153 -7.18 -21.16 9.67
CA VAL A 153 -7.69 -22.53 9.77
C VAL A 153 -6.64 -23.36 10.50
N MET A 154 -7.07 -24.23 11.42
CA MET A 154 -6.20 -25.18 12.11
C MET A 154 -6.72 -26.60 11.90
N VAL A 155 -5.89 -27.49 11.37
CA VAL A 155 -6.19 -28.93 11.25
C VAL A 155 -5.41 -29.68 12.32
N GLU A 156 -6.13 -30.31 13.25
CA GLU A 156 -5.58 -30.99 14.43
C GLU A 156 -6.65 -31.97 14.94
N ASP A 157 -6.29 -33.20 15.31
CA ASP A 157 -7.24 -34.18 15.83
C ASP A 157 -7.51 -33.99 17.34
N ASP A 158 -6.52 -33.50 18.09
CA ASP A 158 -6.65 -33.15 19.50
C ASP A 158 -7.34 -31.79 19.71
N ARG A 159 -8.62 -31.87 20.12
CA ARG A 159 -9.44 -30.70 20.48
C ARG A 159 -8.85 -29.87 21.62
N SER A 160 -8.11 -30.47 22.54
CA SER A 160 -7.51 -29.78 23.68
C SER A 160 -6.35 -28.91 23.21
N MET A 161 -5.48 -29.45 22.36
CA MET A 161 -4.42 -28.69 21.69
C MET A 161 -4.99 -27.57 20.83
N ALA A 162 -6.04 -27.84 20.05
CA ALA A 162 -6.72 -26.83 19.24
C ALA A 162 -7.25 -25.65 20.06
N ARG A 163 -7.90 -25.93 21.20
CA ARG A 163 -8.37 -24.89 22.14
C ARG A 163 -7.22 -24.10 22.74
N LEU A 164 -6.13 -24.77 23.12
CA LEU A 164 -4.94 -24.12 23.67
C LEU A 164 -4.33 -23.13 22.65
N VAL A 165 -4.10 -23.59 21.43
CA VAL A 165 -3.58 -22.77 20.32
C VAL A 165 -4.50 -21.59 20.03
N ALA A 166 -5.82 -21.80 19.95
CA ALA A 166 -6.78 -20.74 19.77
C ALA A 166 -6.73 -19.70 20.91
N SER A 167 -6.53 -20.14 22.16
CA SER A 167 -6.43 -19.24 23.32
C SER A 167 -5.20 -18.32 23.29
N TYR A 168 -4.12 -18.74 22.62
CA TYR A 168 -2.93 -17.89 22.43
C TYR A 168 -3.13 -16.85 21.32
N LEU A 169 -3.87 -17.22 20.27
CA LEU A 169 -4.03 -16.42 19.06
C LEU A 169 -5.18 -15.40 19.14
N LEU A 170 -6.27 -15.75 19.82
CA LEU A 170 -7.47 -14.90 19.95
C LEU A 170 -7.20 -13.51 20.55
N PRO A 171 -6.43 -13.37 21.66
CA PRO A 171 -6.13 -12.06 22.25
C PRO A 171 -5.35 -11.13 21.30
N HIS A 172 -4.65 -11.71 20.32
CA HIS A 172 -3.88 -10.99 19.32
C HIS A 172 -4.71 -10.71 18.06
N GLY A 173 -6.04 -10.92 18.09
CA GLY A 173 -6.97 -10.62 17.00
C GLY A 173 -6.96 -11.65 15.87
N TYR A 174 -6.51 -12.89 16.13
CA TYR A 174 -6.57 -14.01 15.20
C TYR A 174 -7.77 -14.91 15.55
N GLU A 175 -8.64 -15.15 14.58
CA GLU A 175 -9.77 -16.07 14.73
C GLU A 175 -9.39 -17.44 14.19
N VAL A 176 -9.27 -18.44 15.06
CA VAL A 176 -8.88 -19.79 14.66
C VAL A 176 -10.11 -20.66 14.43
N HIS A 177 -10.27 -21.15 13.20
CA HIS A 177 -11.29 -22.12 12.83
C HIS A 177 -10.70 -23.53 12.84
N HIS A 178 -11.11 -24.34 13.80
CA HIS A 178 -10.61 -25.71 13.97
C HIS A 178 -11.31 -26.69 13.03
N VAL A 179 -10.52 -27.52 12.35
CA VAL A 179 -10.94 -28.61 11.47
C VAL A 179 -10.39 -29.90 12.07
N GLN A 180 -11.27 -30.74 12.62
CA GLN A 180 -10.85 -31.98 13.27
C GLN A 180 -10.63 -33.12 12.27
N ASN A 181 -11.45 -33.20 11.22
CA ASN A 181 -11.31 -34.22 10.18
C ASN A 181 -10.52 -33.63 9.00
N PRO A 182 -9.32 -34.16 8.68
CA PRO A 182 -8.47 -33.60 7.63
C PRO A 182 -9.11 -33.58 6.24
N THR A 183 -10.06 -34.48 5.97
CA THR A 183 -10.78 -34.52 4.67
C THR A 183 -11.62 -33.26 4.41
N GLN A 184 -11.98 -32.50 5.44
CA GLN A 184 -12.77 -31.27 5.34
C GLN A 184 -11.92 -30.02 5.06
N VAL A 185 -10.59 -30.15 5.02
CA VAL A 185 -9.69 -28.99 4.91
C VAL A 185 -9.94 -28.16 3.65
N LEU A 186 -10.12 -28.79 2.48
CA LEU A 186 -10.32 -28.06 1.22
C LEU A 186 -11.64 -27.26 1.21
N GLU A 187 -12.71 -27.80 1.79
CA GLU A 187 -13.99 -27.11 1.94
C GLU A 187 -13.87 -25.91 2.89
N ALA A 188 -13.18 -26.09 4.02
CA ALA A 188 -12.90 -25.01 4.97
C ALA A 188 -12.05 -23.91 4.33
N LEU A 189 -11.03 -24.25 3.54
CA LEU A 189 -10.20 -23.27 2.83
C LEU A 189 -11.01 -22.48 1.80
N ALA A 190 -11.86 -23.15 1.01
CA ALA A 190 -12.67 -22.51 -0.02
C ALA A 190 -13.73 -21.54 0.56
N SER A 191 -14.38 -21.95 1.65
CA SER A 191 -15.46 -21.18 2.29
C SER A 191 -14.94 -20.03 3.15
N LEU A 192 -13.92 -20.28 3.97
CA LEU A 192 -13.43 -19.30 4.94
C LEU A 192 -12.38 -18.36 4.37
N ARG A 193 -11.68 -18.76 3.30
CA ARG A 193 -10.53 -18.03 2.72
C ARG A 193 -9.59 -17.51 3.81
N PRO A 194 -8.98 -18.40 4.61
CA PRO A 194 -8.15 -17.99 5.73
C PRO A 194 -6.86 -17.31 5.25
N ALA A 195 -6.27 -16.51 6.13
CA ALA A 195 -4.99 -15.85 5.89
C ALA A 195 -3.79 -16.80 6.07
N LEU A 196 -3.94 -17.88 6.86
CA LEU A 196 -2.92 -18.89 7.11
C LEU A 196 -3.56 -20.20 7.60
N LEU A 197 -2.89 -21.32 7.29
CA LEU A 197 -3.23 -22.67 7.72
C LEU A 197 -2.21 -23.17 8.77
N LEU A 198 -2.70 -23.53 9.95
CA LEU A 198 -1.97 -24.34 10.94
C LEU A 198 -2.33 -25.81 10.70
N LEU A 199 -1.33 -26.68 10.59
CA LEU A 199 -1.55 -28.07 10.21
C LEU A 199 -0.71 -28.99 11.08
N ASP A 200 -1.33 -29.87 11.83
CA ASP A 200 -0.58 -30.92 12.52
C ASP A 200 0.08 -31.87 11.50
N LEU A 201 1.35 -32.22 11.74
CA LEU A 201 2.05 -33.22 10.94
C LEU A 201 1.55 -34.63 11.21
N ASN A 202 1.15 -34.91 12.45
CA ASN A 202 0.80 -36.24 12.94
C ASN A 202 -0.70 -36.34 13.15
N LEU A 203 -1.47 -36.41 12.06
CA LEU A 203 -2.91 -36.63 12.12
C LEU A 203 -3.23 -38.13 12.01
N PRO A 204 -4.40 -38.57 12.50
CA PRO A 204 -4.93 -39.90 12.23
C PRO A 204 -5.12 -40.10 10.73
N ASP A 205 -4.75 -41.29 10.25
CA ASP A 205 -4.96 -41.79 8.87
C ASP A 205 -4.19 -41.09 7.73
N VAL A 206 -3.79 -39.83 7.88
CA VAL A 206 -3.08 -39.05 6.85
C VAL A 206 -2.04 -38.13 7.49
N SER A 207 -0.87 -37.95 6.87
CA SER A 207 0.11 -36.99 7.37
C SER A 207 -0.24 -35.55 6.96
N GLY A 208 0.06 -34.58 7.83
CA GLY A 208 0.00 -33.16 7.48
C GLY A 208 0.82 -32.81 6.23
N ALA A 209 1.93 -33.49 5.99
CA ALA A 209 2.75 -33.30 4.80
C ALA A 209 2.02 -33.70 3.50
N GLU A 210 1.23 -34.77 3.55
CA GLU A 210 0.41 -35.23 2.42
C GLU A 210 -0.70 -34.23 2.12
N ILE A 211 -1.37 -33.72 3.16
CA ILE A 211 -2.41 -32.68 3.03
C ILE A 211 -1.81 -31.40 2.43
N ALA A 212 -0.66 -30.94 2.91
CA ALA A 212 0.01 -29.77 2.35
C ALA A 212 0.33 -29.96 0.86
N THR A 213 0.83 -31.14 0.49
CA THR A 213 1.11 -31.50 -0.90
C THR A 213 -0.16 -31.46 -1.76
N ILE A 214 -1.28 -31.96 -1.26
CA ILE A 214 -2.59 -31.89 -1.94
C ILE A 214 -3.04 -30.44 -2.10
N ILE A 215 -2.96 -29.60 -1.06
CA ILE A 215 -3.34 -28.18 -1.12
C ILE A 215 -2.51 -27.46 -2.18
N ARG A 216 -1.22 -27.78 -2.29
CA ARG A 216 -0.31 -27.24 -3.32
C ARG A 216 -0.55 -27.81 -4.74
N GLN A 217 -1.60 -28.59 -4.98
CA GLN A 217 -2.05 -28.91 -6.34
C GLN A 217 -3.10 -27.91 -6.84
N PHE A 218 -3.67 -27.09 -5.96
CA PHE A 218 -4.72 -26.13 -6.30
C PHE A 218 -4.14 -24.72 -6.48
N PRO A 219 -4.26 -24.11 -7.68
CA PRO A 219 -3.77 -22.75 -7.94
C PRO A 219 -4.30 -21.70 -6.96
N ALA A 220 -5.54 -21.87 -6.50
CA ALA A 220 -6.21 -20.96 -5.56
C ALA A 220 -5.54 -20.88 -4.16
N PHE A 221 -4.74 -21.88 -3.78
CA PHE A 221 -4.09 -21.96 -2.47
C PHE A 221 -2.55 -21.92 -2.56
N MET A 222 -2.01 -21.60 -3.74
CA MET A 222 -0.56 -21.53 -3.99
C MET A 222 0.17 -20.58 -3.04
N THR A 223 -0.46 -19.48 -2.66
CA THR A 223 0.13 -18.45 -1.81
C THR A 223 -0.29 -18.55 -0.35
N LEU A 224 -1.21 -19.47 0.00
CA LEU A 224 -1.66 -19.65 1.37
C LEU A 224 -0.48 -20.10 2.24
N PRO A 225 -0.10 -19.37 3.30
CA PRO A 225 0.94 -19.81 4.21
C PRO A 225 0.48 -21.05 4.99
N ILE A 226 1.32 -22.09 5.03
CA ILE A 226 1.09 -23.31 5.78
C ILE A 226 2.19 -23.44 6.85
N LEU A 227 1.79 -23.43 8.13
CA LEU A 227 2.68 -23.70 9.25
C LEU A 227 2.34 -25.05 9.87
N PHE A 228 3.33 -25.92 9.96
CA PHE A 228 3.16 -27.21 10.62
C PHE A 228 3.18 -27.10 12.14
N LEU A 229 2.42 -27.93 12.83
CA LEU A 229 2.60 -28.20 14.25
C LEU A 229 3.28 -29.58 14.36
N SER A 230 4.43 -29.65 15.02
CA SER A 230 5.27 -30.85 14.98
C SER A 230 5.78 -31.23 16.36
N GLY A 231 5.56 -32.47 16.79
CA GLY A 231 6.27 -33.06 17.94
C GLY A 231 7.69 -33.51 17.61
N GLU A 232 8.09 -33.48 16.33
CA GLU A 232 9.38 -33.98 15.87
C GLU A 232 10.50 -32.97 16.16
N THR A 233 11.53 -33.42 16.86
CA THR A 233 12.71 -32.62 17.21
C THR A 233 13.88 -32.82 16.22
N SER A 234 13.81 -33.84 15.36
CA SER A 234 14.82 -34.11 14.35
C SER A 234 14.80 -33.05 13.25
N HIS A 235 15.93 -32.37 13.09
CA HIS A 235 16.10 -31.34 12.07
C HIS A 235 15.95 -31.90 10.65
N ALA A 236 16.36 -33.16 10.42
CA ALA A 236 16.24 -33.81 9.12
C ALA A 236 14.76 -34.05 8.73
N ALA A 237 13.94 -34.48 9.69
CA ALA A 237 12.51 -34.70 9.48
C ALA A 237 11.74 -33.37 9.30
N GLN A 238 12.13 -32.32 10.03
CA GLN A 238 11.59 -30.97 9.83
C GLN A 238 11.91 -30.41 8.42
N ILE A 239 13.14 -30.62 7.93
CA ILE A 239 13.54 -30.21 6.57
C ILE A 239 12.76 -30.99 5.51
N ALA A 240 12.55 -32.30 5.72
CA ALA A 240 11.76 -33.11 4.80
C ALA A 240 10.31 -32.61 4.71
N ALA A 241 9.69 -32.25 5.84
CA ALA A 241 8.34 -31.70 5.87
C ALA A 241 8.24 -30.35 5.11
N LEU A 242 9.23 -29.46 5.24
CA LEU A 242 9.23 -28.18 4.50
C LEU A 242 9.20 -28.37 2.97
N ARG A 243 9.79 -29.45 2.46
CA ARG A 243 9.77 -29.77 1.02
C ARG A 243 8.38 -30.13 0.50
N CYS A 244 7.44 -30.44 1.38
CA CYS A 244 6.04 -30.72 1.04
C CYS A 244 5.18 -29.45 0.95
N GLY A 245 5.81 -28.27 0.89
CA GLY A 245 5.14 -27.00 0.59
C GLY A 245 4.67 -26.23 1.82
N ALA A 246 5.23 -26.49 3.00
CA ALA A 246 5.03 -25.64 4.18
C ALA A 246 6.04 -24.50 4.25
N ASP A 247 5.61 -23.40 4.84
CA ASP A 247 6.38 -22.16 5.01
C ASP A 247 7.15 -22.13 6.34
N GLY A 248 6.83 -23.06 7.25
CA GLY A 248 7.46 -23.17 8.55
C GLY A 248 6.83 -24.25 9.43
N PHE A 249 7.33 -24.39 10.65
CA PHE A 249 6.79 -25.30 11.66
C PHE A 249 6.81 -24.65 13.05
N VAL A 250 5.96 -25.10 13.97
CA VAL A 250 5.96 -24.76 15.40
C VAL A 250 6.15 -26.09 16.14
N THR A 251 7.16 -26.14 17.01
CA THR A 251 7.47 -27.36 17.76
C THR A 251 6.47 -27.54 18.91
N LYS A 252 5.95 -28.75 19.09
CA LYS A 252 5.16 -29.17 20.27
C LYS A 252 6.13 -29.53 21.41
N PRO A 253 5.86 -29.16 22.68
CA PRO A 253 4.68 -28.45 23.16
C PRO A 253 4.65 -26.99 22.69
N VAL A 254 3.49 -26.55 22.20
CA VAL A 254 3.34 -25.22 21.60
C VAL A 254 3.50 -24.14 22.66
N ARG A 255 4.47 -23.25 22.46
CA ARG A 255 4.67 -22.04 23.27
C ARG A 255 4.01 -20.86 22.59
N ALA A 256 3.31 -20.02 23.35
CA ALA A 256 2.57 -18.88 22.80
C ALA A 256 3.47 -17.92 22.01
N GLU A 257 4.64 -17.58 22.55
CA GLU A 257 5.61 -16.66 21.91
C GLU A 257 6.11 -17.19 20.56
N ASP A 258 6.46 -18.48 20.49
CA ASP A 258 6.96 -19.11 19.26
C ASP A 258 5.86 -19.19 18.19
N LEU A 259 4.63 -19.55 18.60
CA LEU A 259 3.48 -19.61 17.71
C LEU A 259 3.17 -18.24 17.12
N LEU A 260 3.05 -17.22 17.98
CA LEU A 260 2.76 -15.84 17.57
C LEU A 260 3.83 -15.30 16.63
N GLY A 261 5.10 -15.45 17.01
CA GLY A 261 6.22 -14.97 16.19
C GLY A 261 6.24 -15.59 14.80
N ARG A 262 5.91 -16.88 14.67
CA ARG A 262 5.86 -17.56 13.36
C ARG A 262 4.62 -17.22 12.54
N VAL A 263 3.45 -17.10 13.17
CA VAL A 263 2.22 -16.64 12.49
C VAL A 263 2.40 -15.22 11.97
N ASP A 264 2.91 -14.31 12.80
CA ASP A 264 3.15 -12.91 12.42
C ASP A 264 4.17 -12.82 11.27
N ALA A 265 5.27 -13.57 11.34
CA ALA A 265 6.29 -13.59 10.29
C ALA A 265 5.74 -14.09 8.95
N ALA A 266 4.96 -15.18 8.97
CA ALA A 266 4.38 -15.76 7.76
C ALA A 266 3.36 -14.81 7.10
N LEU A 267 2.47 -14.20 7.89
CA LEU A 267 1.49 -13.25 7.39
C LEU A 267 2.12 -11.94 6.91
N THR A 268 3.13 -11.44 7.61
CA THR A 268 3.89 -10.25 7.18
C THR A 268 4.54 -10.49 5.82
N ARG A 269 5.15 -11.67 5.62
CA ARG A 269 5.77 -12.02 4.33
C ARG A 269 4.74 -12.14 3.20
N LEU A 270 3.57 -12.72 3.48
CA LEU A 270 2.49 -12.79 2.49
C LEU A 270 2.03 -11.38 2.09
N GLU A 271 1.85 -10.48 3.04
CA GLU A 271 1.47 -9.09 2.78
C GLU A 271 2.54 -8.33 2.00
N GLU A 272 3.82 -8.53 2.31
CA GLU A 272 4.92 -7.92 1.56
C GLU A 272 4.90 -8.40 0.10
N LEU A 273 4.71 -9.70 -0.13
CA LEU A 273 4.56 -10.24 -1.48
C LEU A 273 3.32 -9.71 -2.19
N ASP A 274 2.20 -9.56 -1.47
CA ASP A 274 0.95 -9.00 -2.00
C ASP A 274 1.10 -7.52 -2.38
N GLN A 275 1.81 -6.74 -1.56
CA GLN A 275 2.14 -5.35 -1.86
C GLN A 275 3.04 -5.22 -3.08
N LEU A 276 4.07 -6.06 -3.19
CA LEU A 276 4.92 -6.13 -4.39
C LEU A 276 4.11 -6.58 -5.62
N ALA A 277 3.07 -7.40 -5.43
CA ALA A 277 2.23 -7.90 -6.51
C ALA A 277 1.17 -6.89 -6.98
N HIS A 278 0.76 -5.94 -6.15
CA HIS A 278 -0.36 -5.02 -6.42
C HIS A 278 0.01 -3.53 -6.43
N SER A 279 1.23 -3.15 -6.06
CA SER A 279 1.71 -1.76 -6.16
C SER A 279 2.82 -1.62 -7.21
N ASP A 280 2.93 -0.42 -7.79
CA ASP A 280 4.03 0.00 -8.65
C ASP A 280 5.18 0.53 -7.77
N LEU A 281 6.37 -0.05 -7.92
CA LEU A 281 7.53 0.20 -7.05
C LEU A 281 8.08 1.64 -7.13
N LEU A 282 7.75 2.38 -8.18
CA LEU A 282 8.29 3.72 -8.40
C LEU A 282 7.33 4.80 -7.91
N THR A 283 6.01 4.59 -8.01
CA THR A 283 4.99 5.60 -7.66
C THR A 283 4.14 5.26 -6.44
N ASP A 284 4.27 4.05 -5.89
CA ASP A 284 3.43 3.49 -4.82
C ASP A 284 1.92 3.44 -5.15
N LEU A 285 1.55 3.76 -6.39
CA LEU A 285 0.20 3.58 -6.89
C LEU A 285 -0.09 2.09 -7.09
N PRO A 286 -1.37 1.67 -7.04
CA PRO A 286 -1.79 0.38 -7.56
C PRO A 286 -1.19 0.12 -8.96
N ASN A 287 -0.66 -1.07 -9.18
CA ASN A 287 -0.14 -1.46 -10.48
C ASN A 287 -1.25 -1.96 -11.41
N ARG A 288 -0.88 -2.32 -12.64
CA ARG A 288 -1.81 -2.86 -13.64
C ARG A 288 -2.65 -4.03 -13.12
N ARG A 289 -2.08 -4.94 -12.33
CA ARG A 289 -2.82 -6.11 -11.80
C ARG A 289 -3.91 -5.67 -10.81
N ALA A 290 -3.58 -4.76 -9.90
CA ALA A 290 -4.54 -4.22 -8.94
C ALA A 290 -5.66 -3.43 -9.64
N PHE A 291 -5.31 -2.68 -10.68
CA PHE A 291 -6.28 -1.98 -11.52
C PHE A 291 -7.30 -2.92 -12.16
N MET A 292 -6.88 -4.08 -12.69
CA MET A 292 -7.81 -5.04 -13.30
C MET A 292 -8.83 -5.56 -12.28
N LEU A 293 -8.40 -5.83 -11.04
CA LEU A 293 -9.31 -6.27 -9.97
C LEU A 293 -10.31 -5.18 -9.61
N GLU A 294 -9.87 -3.93 -9.52
CA GLU A 294 -10.78 -2.83 -9.21
C GLU A 294 -11.73 -2.52 -10.37
N PHE A 295 -11.29 -2.69 -11.62
CA PHE A 295 -12.17 -2.61 -12.77
C PHE A 295 -13.34 -3.59 -12.65
N ASP A 296 -13.07 -4.84 -12.30
CA ASP A 296 -14.13 -5.86 -12.14
C ASP A 296 -15.12 -5.47 -11.04
N HIS A 297 -14.65 -4.89 -9.93
CA HIS A 297 -15.50 -4.36 -8.87
C HIS A 297 -16.36 -3.18 -9.35
N ALA A 298 -15.75 -2.23 -10.07
CA ALA A 298 -16.44 -1.07 -10.64
C ALA A 298 -17.52 -1.51 -11.64
N GLN A 299 -17.21 -2.45 -12.54
CA GLN A 299 -18.16 -2.99 -13.52
C GLN A 299 -19.31 -3.74 -12.82
N ALA A 300 -19.03 -4.54 -11.79
CA ALA A 300 -20.06 -5.19 -10.99
C ALA A 300 -20.98 -4.16 -10.28
N SER A 301 -20.42 -3.04 -9.81
CA SER A 301 -21.18 -1.93 -9.23
C SER A 301 -22.10 -1.27 -10.25
N VAL A 302 -21.61 -0.97 -11.45
CA VAL A 302 -22.42 -0.44 -12.57
C VAL A 302 -23.56 -1.40 -12.92
N ASN A 303 -23.26 -2.69 -13.06
CA ASN A 303 -24.24 -3.72 -13.40
C ASN A 303 -25.35 -3.84 -12.34
N ARG A 304 -25.02 -3.65 -11.06
CA ARG A 304 -25.97 -3.75 -9.95
C ARG A 304 -26.81 -2.48 -9.75
N THR A 305 -26.18 -1.32 -9.87
CA THR A 305 -26.81 -0.04 -9.50
C THR A 305 -27.38 0.72 -10.69
N GLY A 306 -26.96 0.40 -11.91
CA GLY A 306 -27.28 1.13 -13.13
C GLY A 306 -26.63 2.51 -13.22
N ARG A 307 -25.85 2.94 -12.20
CA ARG A 307 -25.17 4.23 -12.20
C ARG A 307 -23.89 4.14 -13.04
N PRO A 308 -23.68 5.02 -14.04
CA PRO A 308 -22.48 4.96 -14.86
C PRO A 308 -21.23 5.27 -14.04
N HIS A 309 -20.12 4.66 -14.43
CA HIS A 309 -18.78 5.04 -13.99
C HIS A 309 -18.00 5.46 -15.22
N SER A 310 -16.83 6.05 -15.04
CA SER A 310 -15.95 6.40 -16.16
C SER A 310 -14.55 5.87 -15.94
N LEU A 311 -13.89 5.49 -17.04
CA LEU A 311 -12.50 5.04 -17.07
C LEU A 311 -11.68 6.00 -17.94
N ALA A 312 -10.62 6.55 -17.36
CA ALA A 312 -9.62 7.30 -18.10
C ALA A 312 -8.31 6.53 -18.19
N VAL A 313 -7.64 6.63 -19.33
CA VAL A 313 -6.22 6.32 -19.48
C VAL A 313 -5.51 7.61 -19.84
N ILE A 314 -4.48 7.97 -19.09
CA ILE A 314 -3.71 9.19 -19.27
C ILE A 314 -2.22 8.88 -19.43
N ASP A 315 -1.52 9.74 -20.14
CA ASP A 315 -0.10 9.59 -20.44
C ASP A 315 0.61 10.93 -20.42
N ILE A 316 1.81 10.95 -19.82
CA ILE A 316 2.62 12.16 -19.70
C ILE A 316 3.16 12.58 -21.06
N ASP A 317 2.83 13.80 -21.47
CA ASP A 317 3.23 14.31 -22.77
C ASP A 317 4.75 14.47 -22.88
N ARG A 318 5.33 13.88 -23.92
CA ARG A 318 6.76 13.96 -24.27
C ARG A 318 7.69 13.42 -23.18
N PHE A 319 7.24 12.45 -22.39
CA PHE A 319 8.06 11.88 -21.31
C PHE A 319 9.39 11.28 -21.79
N LYS A 320 9.41 10.62 -22.96
CA LYS A 320 10.67 10.18 -23.60
C LYS A 320 11.66 11.34 -23.79
N SER A 321 11.21 12.50 -24.26
CA SER A 321 12.09 13.68 -24.44
C SER A 321 12.60 14.20 -23.10
N ILE A 322 11.82 14.09 -22.03
CA ILE A 322 12.27 14.43 -20.66
C ILE A 322 13.41 13.49 -20.25
N ASN A 323 13.25 12.18 -20.46
CA ASN A 323 14.30 11.19 -20.16
C ASN A 323 15.57 11.43 -20.99
N ASP A 324 15.42 11.69 -22.29
CA ASP A 324 16.54 11.89 -23.19
C ASP A 324 17.32 13.18 -22.86
N THR A 325 16.65 14.21 -22.31
CA THR A 325 17.25 15.52 -22.00
C THR A 325 17.82 15.58 -20.58
N TYR A 326 17.08 15.06 -19.58
CA TYR A 326 17.39 15.24 -18.16
C TYR A 326 17.80 13.92 -17.46
N GLY A 327 17.80 12.82 -18.19
CA GLY A 327 18.15 11.49 -17.70
C GLY A 327 16.98 10.77 -17.03
N HIS A 328 17.06 9.44 -17.01
CA HIS A 328 16.00 8.57 -16.45
C HIS A 328 15.70 8.84 -14.96
N LEU A 329 16.70 9.20 -14.15
CA LEU A 329 16.46 9.56 -12.74
C LEU A 329 15.60 10.82 -12.59
N ALA A 330 15.69 11.76 -13.53
CA ALA A 330 14.80 12.92 -13.55
C ALA A 330 13.39 12.52 -13.99
N GLY A 331 13.26 11.63 -14.99
CA GLY A 331 11.97 11.04 -15.37
C GLY A 331 11.28 10.31 -14.22
N ASP A 332 12.03 9.52 -13.44
CA ASP A 332 11.50 8.84 -12.25
C ASP A 332 10.96 9.83 -11.20
N ARG A 333 11.66 10.94 -10.99
CA ARG A 333 11.17 12.02 -10.11
C ARG A 333 9.92 12.67 -10.67
N VAL A 334 9.85 12.89 -11.98
CA VAL A 334 8.66 13.41 -12.67
C VAL A 334 7.47 12.45 -12.47
N LEU A 335 7.66 11.14 -12.66
CA LEU A 335 6.59 10.15 -12.47
C LEU A 335 6.05 10.15 -11.04
N ARG A 336 6.94 10.16 -10.03
CA ARG A 336 6.53 10.27 -8.62
C ARG A 336 5.72 11.53 -8.36
N ARG A 337 6.17 12.64 -8.94
CA ARG A 337 5.55 13.96 -8.72
C ARG A 337 4.17 14.05 -9.37
N VAL A 338 4.02 13.55 -10.59
CA VAL A 338 2.72 13.44 -11.27
C VAL A 338 1.79 12.49 -10.52
N ALA A 339 2.27 11.32 -10.08
CA ALA A 339 1.48 10.39 -9.29
C ALA A 339 0.95 11.02 -7.99
N GLY A 340 1.81 11.71 -7.24
CA GLY A 340 1.42 12.43 -6.03
C GLY A 340 0.44 13.58 -6.31
N TYR A 341 0.62 14.28 -7.42
CA TYR A 341 -0.29 15.33 -7.87
C TYR A 341 -1.68 14.79 -8.21
N LEU A 342 -1.77 13.75 -9.03
CA LEU A 342 -3.04 13.10 -9.41
C LEU A 342 -3.77 12.61 -8.16
N ARG A 343 -3.05 11.93 -7.25
CA ARG A 343 -3.61 11.40 -6.01
C ARG A 343 -4.20 12.46 -5.08
N THR A 344 -3.63 13.67 -5.08
CA THR A 344 -4.15 14.78 -4.25
C THR A 344 -5.25 15.58 -4.94
N SER A 345 -5.34 15.49 -6.27
CA SER A 345 -6.33 16.20 -7.07
C SER A 345 -7.61 15.40 -7.28
N LEU A 346 -7.54 14.07 -7.18
CA LEU A 346 -8.68 13.16 -7.27
C LEU A 346 -9.35 12.94 -5.90
N ARG A 347 -10.60 12.49 -5.92
CA ARG A 347 -11.37 12.20 -4.71
C ARG A 347 -10.95 10.87 -4.09
N ARG A 348 -11.37 10.62 -2.85
CA ARG A 348 -11.02 9.39 -2.13
C ARG A 348 -11.64 8.14 -2.78
N GLU A 349 -12.82 8.30 -3.35
CA GLU A 349 -13.55 7.26 -4.07
C GLU A 349 -13.00 6.99 -5.48
N ASP A 350 -12.20 7.89 -6.04
CA ASP A 350 -11.58 7.68 -7.34
C ASP A 350 -10.42 6.69 -7.20
N TYR A 351 -10.28 5.79 -8.17
CA TYR A 351 -9.21 4.80 -8.16
C TYR A 351 -8.15 5.16 -9.19
N LEU A 352 -6.96 5.51 -8.71
CA LEU A 352 -5.79 5.85 -9.53
C LEU A 352 -4.79 4.70 -9.51
N ALA A 353 -4.32 4.28 -10.67
CA ALA A 353 -3.30 3.24 -10.84
C ALA A 353 -2.25 3.65 -11.87
N ARG A 354 -1.04 3.11 -11.76
CA ARG A 354 -0.03 3.17 -12.83
C ARG A 354 -0.03 1.86 -13.59
N ILE A 355 -0.42 1.92 -14.85
CA ILE A 355 -0.62 0.72 -15.68
C ILE A 355 0.53 0.46 -16.66
N GLY A 356 1.39 1.46 -16.88
CA GLY A 356 2.51 1.41 -17.81
C GLY A 356 3.67 2.34 -17.44
N GLY A 357 4.60 2.52 -18.37
CA GLY A 357 5.83 3.30 -18.17
C GLY A 357 5.54 4.76 -17.80
N GLU A 358 4.77 5.47 -18.62
CA GLU A 358 4.35 6.86 -18.39
C GLU A 358 2.82 7.00 -18.34
N GLU A 359 2.13 5.87 -18.18
CA GLU A 359 0.69 5.70 -18.32
C GLU A 359 0.00 5.41 -16.97
N PHE A 360 -1.08 6.15 -16.72
CA PHE A 360 -1.91 6.00 -15.53
C PHE A 360 -3.35 5.73 -15.94
N ALA A 361 -4.06 4.93 -15.13
CA ALA A 361 -5.48 4.67 -15.31
C ALA A 361 -6.27 5.21 -14.11
N ILE A 362 -7.44 5.76 -14.38
CA ILE A 362 -8.31 6.37 -13.38
C ILE A 362 -9.73 5.84 -13.56
N ILE A 363 -10.29 5.22 -12.53
CA ILE A 363 -11.74 4.93 -12.46
C ILE A 363 -12.39 6.02 -11.62
N LEU A 364 -13.46 6.62 -12.14
CA LEU A 364 -14.27 7.63 -11.46
C LEU A 364 -15.66 7.06 -11.17
N PRO A 365 -15.88 6.47 -9.97
CA PRO A 365 -17.16 5.87 -9.63
C PRO A 365 -18.28 6.90 -9.53
N GLY A 366 -19.37 6.62 -10.23
CA GLY A 366 -20.60 7.39 -10.16
C GLY A 366 -20.57 8.71 -10.95
N ALA A 367 -19.57 8.92 -11.79
CA ALA A 367 -19.47 10.02 -12.74
C ALA A 367 -19.70 9.53 -14.16
N ASP A 368 -20.54 10.23 -14.92
CA ASP A 368 -20.63 10.02 -16.37
C ASP A 368 -19.40 10.58 -17.11
N VAL A 369 -19.33 10.35 -18.42
CA VAL A 369 -18.17 10.69 -19.22
C VAL A 369 -17.92 12.21 -19.30
N HIS A 370 -18.97 13.02 -19.24
CA HIS A 370 -18.85 14.48 -19.32
C HIS A 370 -18.44 15.07 -17.97
N GLU A 371 -19.03 14.58 -16.88
CA GLU A 371 -18.63 14.93 -15.51
C GLU A 371 -17.17 14.56 -15.25
N ALA A 372 -16.78 13.33 -15.64
CA ALA A 372 -15.41 12.87 -15.52
C ALA A 372 -14.44 13.70 -16.38
N LYS A 373 -14.85 14.10 -17.59
CA LYS A 373 -14.03 14.98 -18.46
C LYS A 373 -13.76 16.32 -17.79
N GLN A 374 -14.78 16.96 -17.20
CA GLN A 374 -14.61 18.24 -16.50
C GLN A 374 -13.63 18.14 -15.33
N VAL A 375 -13.71 17.05 -14.56
CA VAL A 375 -12.77 16.79 -13.46
C VAL A 375 -11.35 16.63 -14.03
N LEU A 376 -11.16 15.77 -15.02
CA LEU A 376 -9.84 15.50 -15.57
C LEU A 376 -9.23 16.69 -16.32
N ASP A 377 -10.02 17.52 -17.00
CA ASP A 377 -9.53 18.76 -17.59
C ASP A 377 -9.07 19.75 -16.51
N SER A 378 -9.80 19.86 -15.39
CA SER A 378 -9.38 20.68 -14.25
C SER A 378 -8.06 20.21 -13.65
N VAL A 379 -7.90 18.89 -13.49
CA VAL A 379 -6.66 18.26 -13.03
C VAL A 379 -5.53 18.46 -14.06
N ARG A 380 -5.82 18.37 -15.36
CA ARG A 380 -4.83 18.57 -16.42
C ARG A 380 -4.30 20.00 -16.45
N GLU A 381 -5.18 20.99 -16.41
CA GLU A 381 -4.81 22.40 -16.47
C GLU A 381 -3.98 22.84 -15.27
N ALA A 382 -4.24 22.28 -14.09
CA ALA A 382 -3.50 22.56 -12.88
C ALA A 382 -2.21 21.73 -12.71
N CYS A 383 -1.89 20.81 -13.64
CA CYS A 383 -0.72 19.93 -13.58
C CYS A 383 0.59 20.62 -14.01
N ALA A 384 0.51 21.68 -14.83
CA ALA A 384 1.68 22.37 -15.39
C ALA A 384 2.83 22.66 -14.40
N PRO A 385 2.56 23.22 -13.19
CA PRO A 385 3.63 23.53 -12.24
C PRO A 385 4.06 22.34 -11.37
N ALA A 386 3.49 21.15 -11.55
CA ALA A 386 3.70 20.04 -10.62
C ALA A 386 5.17 19.64 -10.49
N CYS A 387 5.96 19.78 -11.56
CA CYS A 387 7.34 19.31 -11.65
C CYS A 387 8.39 20.42 -11.84
N GLU A 388 8.07 21.69 -11.55
CA GLU A 388 9.00 22.82 -11.73
C GLU A 388 10.28 22.70 -10.90
N ASP A 389 10.23 21.99 -9.77
CA ASP A 389 11.37 21.68 -8.91
C ASP A 389 12.27 20.56 -9.48
N VAL A 390 11.77 19.80 -10.46
CA VAL A 390 12.47 18.66 -11.07
C VAL A 390 13.04 19.01 -12.45
N ILE A 391 12.26 19.71 -13.27
CA ILE A 391 12.63 20.15 -14.62
C ILE A 391 12.19 21.60 -14.87
N PRO A 392 12.97 22.42 -15.59
CA PRO A 392 12.69 23.83 -15.81
C PRO A 392 11.67 24.06 -16.95
N GLN A 393 10.64 23.22 -17.05
CA GLN A 393 9.58 23.33 -18.06
C GLN A 393 8.25 22.77 -17.52
N PRO A 394 7.10 23.32 -17.96
CA PRO A 394 5.81 22.84 -17.53
C PRO A 394 5.56 21.42 -18.04
N ILE A 395 4.88 20.62 -17.22
CA ILE A 395 4.46 19.27 -17.60
C ILE A 395 3.00 19.26 -18.07
N SER A 396 2.66 18.35 -18.96
CA SER A 396 1.28 18.14 -19.38
C SER A 396 1.03 16.65 -19.55
N PHE A 397 -0.23 16.26 -19.56
CA PHE A 397 -0.64 14.91 -19.91
C PHE A 397 -1.83 14.96 -20.85
N SER A 398 -1.91 13.95 -21.70
CA SER A 398 -3.06 13.69 -22.55
C SER A 398 -3.85 12.52 -22.00
N GLY A 399 -5.14 12.45 -22.30
CA GLY A 399 -6.02 11.40 -21.79
C GLY A 399 -7.08 10.99 -22.78
N GLY A 400 -7.45 9.71 -22.72
CA GLY A 400 -8.67 9.19 -23.32
C GLY A 400 -9.62 8.71 -22.23
N LEU A 401 -10.91 9.02 -22.40
CA LEU A 401 -11.94 8.80 -21.37
C LEU A 401 -13.15 8.09 -21.98
N VAL A 402 -13.59 7.03 -21.33
CA VAL A 402 -14.71 6.19 -21.78
C VAL A 402 -15.69 5.93 -20.65
N SER A 403 -16.96 5.71 -21.00
CA SER A 403 -17.98 5.34 -20.02
C SER A 403 -17.98 3.84 -19.75
N LEU A 404 -18.06 3.47 -18.47
CA LEU A 404 -18.37 2.12 -18.01
C LEU A 404 -19.88 2.00 -17.86
N THR A 405 -20.49 1.19 -18.71
CA THR A 405 -21.94 0.97 -18.74
C THR A 405 -22.28 -0.51 -18.57
N ALA A 406 -23.53 -0.81 -18.21
CA ALA A 406 -24.01 -2.18 -18.04
C ALA A 406 -24.23 -2.85 -19.41
N ARG A 407 -23.16 -3.12 -20.15
CA ARG A 407 -23.20 -3.84 -21.44
C ARG A 407 -22.64 -5.25 -21.28
N ARG A 408 -23.27 -6.22 -21.97
CA ARG A 408 -22.86 -7.63 -21.91
C ARG A 408 -21.61 -7.85 -22.77
N GLY A 409 -20.64 -8.57 -22.22
CA GLY A 409 -19.45 -9.04 -22.95
C GLY A 409 -18.30 -8.03 -23.03
N GLU A 410 -18.38 -6.89 -22.35
CA GLU A 410 -17.27 -5.96 -22.26
C GLU A 410 -16.32 -6.36 -21.12
N THR A 411 -15.01 -6.34 -21.40
CA THR A 411 -13.94 -6.62 -20.42
C THR A 411 -13.14 -5.36 -20.12
N ALA A 412 -12.29 -5.41 -19.11
CA ALA A 412 -11.32 -4.37 -18.81
C ALA A 412 -10.46 -4.02 -20.03
N GLU A 413 -9.94 -5.02 -20.74
CA GLU A 413 -9.11 -4.82 -21.94
C GLU A 413 -9.85 -4.07 -23.05
N THR A 414 -11.14 -4.35 -23.24
CA THR A 414 -11.94 -3.65 -24.26
C THR A 414 -12.13 -2.17 -23.94
N HIS A 415 -12.31 -1.83 -22.66
CA HIS A 415 -12.45 -0.45 -22.23
C HIS A 415 -11.12 0.30 -22.21
N ILE A 416 -10.04 -0.34 -21.75
CA ILE A 416 -8.68 0.22 -21.82
C ILE A 416 -8.33 0.53 -23.28
N LYS A 417 -8.59 -0.39 -24.21
CA LYS A 417 -8.31 -0.18 -25.63
C LYS A 417 -9.06 1.03 -26.19
N ARG A 418 -10.34 1.20 -25.86
CA ARG A 418 -11.14 2.35 -26.29
C ARG A 418 -10.63 3.67 -25.71
N ALA A 419 -10.20 3.66 -24.44
CA ALA A 419 -9.55 4.80 -23.82
C ALA A 419 -8.19 5.10 -24.50
N ASP A 420 -7.41 4.08 -24.83
CA ASP A 420 -6.14 4.22 -25.56
C ASP A 420 -6.35 4.82 -26.95
N ASP A 421 -7.40 4.42 -27.67
CA ASP A 421 -7.75 5.00 -28.98
C ASP A 421 -8.06 6.51 -28.84
N CYS A 422 -8.77 6.91 -27.78
CA CYS A 422 -9.03 8.32 -27.47
C CYS A 422 -7.75 9.07 -27.08
N LEU A 423 -6.89 8.46 -26.26
CA LEU A 423 -5.59 9.00 -25.88
C LEU A 423 -4.68 9.19 -27.10
N TYR A 424 -4.67 8.23 -28.01
CA TYR A 424 -3.92 8.31 -29.26
C TYR A 424 -4.37 9.51 -30.10
N ARG A 425 -5.68 9.73 -30.24
CA ARG A 425 -6.24 10.93 -30.88
C ARG A 425 -5.83 12.21 -30.14
N ALA A 426 -5.84 12.21 -28.81
CA ALA A 426 -5.43 13.36 -28.00
C ALA A 426 -3.96 13.74 -28.26
N LYS A 427 -3.06 12.74 -28.34
CA LYS A 427 -1.64 12.94 -28.65
C LYS A 427 -1.41 13.49 -30.06
N ASN A 428 -2.21 13.04 -31.04
CA ASN A 428 -2.06 13.46 -32.44
C ASN A 428 -2.69 14.82 -32.76
N THR A 429 -3.73 15.21 -32.03
CA THR A 429 -4.43 16.50 -32.26
C THR A 429 -3.77 17.68 -31.52
N GLY A 430 -2.64 17.47 -30.85
CA GLY A 430 -1.83 18.54 -30.26
C GLY A 430 -1.49 18.36 -28.77
N ARG A 431 -1.78 17.19 -28.18
CA ARG A 431 -1.50 16.85 -26.77
C ARG A 431 -2.22 17.77 -25.78
N ASN A 432 -1.91 17.62 -24.49
CA ASN A 432 -2.44 18.41 -23.39
C ASN A 432 -3.96 18.55 -23.44
N ARG A 433 -4.67 17.43 -23.61
CA ARG A 433 -6.14 17.40 -23.68
C ARG A 433 -6.69 16.04 -23.26
N ILE A 434 -7.93 16.05 -22.81
CA ILE A 434 -8.72 14.84 -22.56
C ILE A 434 -9.74 14.73 -23.69
N LEU A 435 -9.77 13.58 -24.37
CA LEU A 435 -10.78 13.24 -25.37
C LEU A 435 -11.69 12.13 -24.88
N ILE A 436 -12.95 12.21 -25.26
CA ILE A 436 -13.94 11.14 -25.09
C ILE A 436 -14.25 10.48 -26.42
N GLU A 437 -14.91 9.33 -26.40
CA GLU A 437 -15.29 8.61 -27.63
C GLU A 437 -16.15 9.44 -28.57
N GLU A 438 -17.04 10.27 -28.02
CA GLU A 438 -17.97 11.09 -28.78
C GLU A 438 -17.30 12.29 -29.47
N ASP A 439 -16.07 12.62 -29.10
CA ASP A 439 -15.35 13.74 -29.71
C ASP A 439 -15.00 13.42 -31.19
N PRO A 440 -15.25 14.37 -32.11
CA PRO A 440 -14.94 14.20 -33.53
C PRO A 440 -13.43 14.12 -33.79
N ASP A 441 -13.07 13.45 -34.90
CA ASP A 441 -11.69 13.24 -35.34
C ASP A 441 -10.96 14.51 -35.79
#